data_AF-A0A383ATH3-F1
#
_entry.id   AF-A0A383ATH3-F1
#
_cell.length_a   1.000
_cell.length_b   1.000
_cell.length_c   1.000
_cell.angle_alpha   90.00
_cell.angle_beta   90.00
_cell.angle_gamma   90.00
#
_symmetry.space_group_name_H-M   'P 1'
#
loop_
_entity.id
_entity.type
_entity.pdbx_description
1 polymer ?
#
loop_
_entity_poly.entity_id
_entity_poly.type
_entity_poly.pdbx_seq_one_letter_code
_entity_poly.pdbx_strand_id
1 'polypeptide(L)'
;MYLMPLNKKLRKDNMDDDRLTIIASSFEEAAIEFHRTKLSSRGYRMDGKITSQKFQFMDGLERKDLFDGKMMFSVSFVKKDTSR
;
A
#
# COMPACT_ATOMS: atom_id res chain seq x y z
N MET A 1 -0.60 -27.23 24.20
CA MET A 1 -0.57 -26.50 22.92
C MET A 1 -1.72 -25.50 22.95
N TYR A 2 -1.46 -24.25 23.35
CA TYR A 2 -2.51 -23.25 23.60
C TYR A 2 -2.93 -22.62 22.27
N LEU A 3 -4.16 -22.90 21.83
CA LEU A 3 -4.83 -22.13 20.78
C LEU A 3 -5.36 -20.84 21.43
N MET A 4 -4.73 -19.71 21.13
CA MET A 4 -5.29 -18.40 21.49
C MET A 4 -6.49 -18.09 20.57
N PRO A 5 -7.63 -17.65 21.11
CA PRO A 5 -8.77 -17.26 20.31
C PRO A 5 -8.46 -15.96 19.57
N LEU A 6 -8.55 -16.00 18.23
CA LEU A 6 -8.43 -14.83 17.39
C LEU A 6 -9.58 -13.87 17.73
N ASN A 7 -9.29 -12.83 18.50
CA ASN A 7 -10.25 -11.82 18.88
C ASN A 7 -10.70 -11.06 17.62
N LYS A 8 -11.80 -11.51 17.00
CA LYS A 8 -12.46 -10.89 15.85
C LYS A 8 -13.10 -9.56 16.28
N LYS A 9 -12.29 -8.58 16.66
CA LYS A 9 -12.58 -7.20 16.27
C LYS A 9 -12.24 -7.17 14.79
N LEU A 10 -13.20 -7.54 13.93
CA LEU A 10 -13.15 -7.13 12.54
C LEU A 10 -12.91 -5.63 12.61
N ARG A 11 -11.69 -5.21 12.28
CA ARG A 11 -11.46 -3.83 11.90
C ARG A 11 -12.56 -3.58 10.87
N LYS A 12 -13.41 -2.60 11.15
CA LYS A 12 -14.29 -2.07 10.12
C LYS A 12 -13.31 -1.56 9.09
N ASP A 13 -12.96 -2.43 8.14
CA ASP A 13 -12.19 -2.07 6.98
C ASP A 13 -13.09 -1.04 6.33
N ASN A 14 -12.76 0.24 6.53
CA ASN A 14 -13.38 1.32 5.82
C ASN A 14 -12.99 1.08 4.36
N MET A 15 -13.74 0.20 3.69
CA MET A 15 -13.72 0.01 2.23
C MET A 15 -14.21 1.28 1.51
N ASP A 16 -14.44 2.37 2.26
CA ASP A 16 -14.84 3.69 1.81
C ASP A 16 -13.64 4.59 1.46
N ASP A 17 -12.39 4.24 1.80
CA ASP A 17 -11.23 5.05 1.41
C ASP A 17 -10.50 4.41 0.23
N ASP A 18 -10.66 5.00 -0.96
CA ASP A 18 -10.01 4.54 -2.18
C ASP A 18 -8.49 4.72 -2.05
N ARG A 19 -7.75 3.60 -2.07
CA ARG A 19 -6.31 3.55 -1.76
C ARG A 19 -5.52 3.00 -2.94
N LEU A 20 -4.48 3.74 -3.32
CA LEU A 20 -3.54 3.37 -4.38
C LEU A 20 -2.13 3.28 -3.80
N THR A 21 -1.38 2.22 -4.10
CA THR A 21 0.04 2.12 -3.77
C THR A 21 0.85 1.98 -5.04
N ILE A 22 1.88 2.81 -5.19
CA ILE A 22 2.83 2.74 -6.29
C ILE A 22 4.12 2.13 -5.76
N ILE A 23 4.68 1.19 -6.52
CA ILE A 23 5.96 0.55 -6.24
C ILE A 23 6.95 0.94 -7.34
N ALA A 24 8.12 1.44 -6.95
CA ALA A 24 9.18 1.90 -7.84
C ALA A 24 10.52 1.26 -7.50
N SER A 25 11.44 1.25 -8.46
CA SER A 25 12.76 0.62 -8.29
C SER A 25 13.76 1.52 -7.56
N SER A 26 13.52 2.83 -7.58
CA SER A 26 14.33 3.84 -6.89
C SER A 26 13.47 4.84 -6.11
N PHE A 27 14.11 5.57 -5.20
CA PHE A 27 13.46 6.63 -4.42
C PHE A 27 13.06 7.80 -5.32
N GLU A 28 13.95 8.18 -6.25
CA GLU A 28 13.75 9.26 -7.20
C GLU A 28 12.53 8.98 -8.08
N GLU A 29 12.37 7.75 -8.58
CA GLU A 29 11.18 7.36 -9.34
C GLU A 29 9.89 7.50 -8.51
N ALA A 30 9.89 7.05 -7.26
CA ALA A 30 8.73 7.18 -6.37
C ALA A 30 8.41 8.66 -6.06
N ALA A 31 9.42 9.48 -5.84
CA ALA A 31 9.29 10.91 -5.57
C ALA A 31 8.82 11.69 -6.83
N ILE A 32 9.35 11.34 -8.00
CA ILE A 32 8.93 11.90 -9.28
C ILE A 32 7.46 11.56 -9.54
N GLU A 33 7.05 10.32 -9.30
CA GLU A 33 5.66 9.94 -9.47
C GLU A 33 4.77 10.75 -8.52
N PHE A 34 5.14 10.92 -7.26
CA PHE A 34 4.42 11.82 -6.33
C PHE A 34 4.21 13.25 -6.90
N HIS A 35 5.21 13.82 -7.57
CA HIS A 35 5.11 15.16 -8.18
C HIS A 35 4.37 15.16 -9.53
N ARG A 36 4.48 14.08 -10.31
CA ARG A 36 3.92 13.99 -11.68
C ARG A 36 2.48 13.55 -11.68
N THR A 37 2.09 12.63 -10.80
CA THR A 37 0.72 12.14 -10.79
C THR A 37 -0.17 13.25 -10.27
N LYS A 38 -1.14 13.68 -11.10
CA LYS A 38 -2.24 14.56 -10.71
C LYS A 38 -3.22 13.85 -9.74
N LEU A 39 -2.75 12.90 -8.94
CA LEU A 39 -3.51 12.20 -7.91
C LEU A 39 -4.09 13.18 -6.90
N SER A 40 -3.35 14.25 -6.58
CA SER A 40 -3.86 15.38 -5.81
C SER A 40 -5.09 16.01 -6.46
N SER A 41 -5.08 16.26 -7.78
CA SER A 41 -6.24 16.82 -8.48
C SER A 41 -7.42 15.83 -8.58
N ARG A 42 -7.17 14.53 -8.42
CA ARG A 42 -8.20 13.48 -8.34
C ARG A 42 -8.72 13.26 -6.92
N GLY A 43 -8.19 13.99 -5.93
CA GLY A 43 -8.61 13.96 -4.53
C GLY A 43 -7.79 13.03 -3.64
N TYR A 44 -6.76 12.36 -4.17
CA TYR A 44 -5.88 11.52 -3.35
C TYR A 44 -4.85 12.37 -2.61
N ARG A 45 -4.46 11.91 -1.43
CA ARG A 45 -3.38 12.46 -0.60
C ARG A 45 -2.41 11.34 -0.24
N MET A 46 -1.13 11.64 -0.15
CA MET A 46 -0.14 10.66 0.28
C MET A 46 -0.41 10.23 1.72
N ASP A 47 -0.34 8.93 1.97
CA ASP A 47 -0.51 8.32 3.28
C ASP A 47 0.85 7.83 3.80
N GLY A 48 1.42 8.61 4.72
CA GLY A 48 2.72 8.31 5.32
C GLY A 48 3.91 8.75 4.47
N LYS A 49 5.01 7.99 4.56
CA LYS A 49 6.29 8.26 3.91
C LYS A 49 6.61 7.18 2.88
N ILE A 50 7.50 7.50 1.94
CA ILE A 50 8.08 6.49 1.04
C ILE A 50 8.90 5.50 1.89
N THR A 51 8.68 4.20 1.70
CA THR A 51 9.38 3.13 2.41
C THR A 51 10.10 2.20 1.45
N SER A 52 11.29 1.72 1.83
CA SER A 52 12.01 0.68 1.09
C SER A 52 11.80 -0.68 1.72
N GLN A 53 11.33 -1.67 0.97
CA GLN A 53 11.06 -3.02 1.47
C GLN A 53 11.08 -4.07 0.35
N LYS A 54 11.19 -5.35 0.72
CA LYS A 54 10.93 -6.46 -0.20
C LYS A 54 9.43 -6.73 -0.25
N PHE A 55 8.93 -7.10 -1.43
CA PHE A 55 7.53 -7.44 -1.61
C PHE A 55 7.40 -8.92 -1.88
N GLN A 56 6.40 -9.53 -1.26
CA GLN A 56 6.05 -10.92 -1.49
C GLN A 56 4.56 -10.98 -1.87
N PHE A 57 4.25 -11.75 -2.91
CA PHE A 57 2.88 -12.08 -3.26
C PHE A 57 2.57 -13.45 -2.67
N MET A 58 1.38 -13.57 -2.08
CA MET A 58 0.92 -14.81 -1.49
C MET A 58 -0.43 -15.16 -2.11
N ASP A 59 -0.53 -16.38 -2.62
CA ASP A 59 -1.77 -16.94 -3.15
C ASP A 59 -1.95 -18.34 -2.54
N GLY A 60 -3.02 -18.50 -1.75
CA GLY A 60 -3.20 -19.66 -0.89
C GLY A 60 -2.02 -19.86 0.09
N LEU A 61 -1.37 -21.01 -0.01
CA LEU A 61 -0.23 -21.39 0.85
C LEU A 61 1.12 -21.02 0.25
N GLU A 62 1.17 -20.64 -1.03
CA GLU A 62 2.43 -20.34 -1.70
C GLU A 62 2.76 -18.86 -1.58
N ARG A 63 4.04 -18.58 -1.29
CA ARG A 63 4.59 -17.24 -1.27
C ARG A 63 5.69 -17.12 -2.30
N LYS A 64 5.60 -16.11 -3.15
CA LYS A 64 6.64 -15.75 -4.12
C LYS A 64 7.17 -14.36 -3.85
N ASP A 65 8.47 -14.20 -4.01
CA ASP A 65 9.07 -12.88 -4.02
C ASP A 65 8.61 -12.14 -5.29
N LEU A 66 8.21 -10.88 -5.11
CA LEU A 66 8.01 -9.96 -6.21
C LEU A 66 9.31 -9.24 -6.53
N PHE A 67 9.47 -8.82 -7.78
CA PHE A 67 10.64 -8.05 -8.25
C PHE A 67 11.97 -8.76 -7.97
N ASP A 68 12.01 -10.08 -8.15
CA ASP A 68 13.18 -10.94 -7.89
C ASP A 68 13.71 -10.85 -6.44
N GLY A 69 12.86 -10.45 -5.49
CA GLY A 69 13.27 -10.24 -4.10
C GLY A 69 14.16 -9.01 -3.89
N LYS A 70 14.19 -8.08 -4.85
CA LYS A 70 14.90 -6.80 -4.75
C LYS A 70 14.20 -5.86 -3.77
N MET A 71 14.98 -4.96 -3.18
CA MET A 71 14.44 -3.85 -2.40
C MET A 71 13.76 -2.88 -3.34
N MET A 72 12.49 -2.55 -3.06
CA MET A 72 11.71 -1.61 -3.85
C MET A 72 11.18 -0.51 -2.94
N PHE A 73 10.82 0.63 -3.53
CA PHE A 73 10.23 1.76 -2.83
C PHE A 73 8.73 1.76 -3.02
N SER A 74 7.96 1.95 -1.94
CA SER A 74 6.51 2.11 -2.02
C SER A 74 6.05 3.44 -1.47
N VAL A 75 5.05 4.01 -2.14
CA VAL A 75 4.29 5.17 -1.69
C VAL A 75 2.81 4.87 -1.81
N SER A 76 2.05 5.15 -0.76
CA SER A 76 0.60 4.95 -0.74
C SER A 76 -0.12 6.30 -0.77
N PHE A 77 -1.28 6.29 -1.40
CA PHE A 77 -2.19 7.41 -1.54
C PHE A 77 -3.58 6.97 -1.12
N VAL A 78 -4.31 7.85 -0.44
CA VAL A 78 -5.68 7.65 -0.01
C VAL A 78 -6.55 8.79 -0.51
N LYS A 79 -7.73 8.46 -1.01
CA LYS A 79 -8.80 9.41 -1.29
C LYS A 79 -9.94 9.08 -0.34
N LYS A 80 -10.21 10.00 0.58
CA LYS A 80 -11.38 9.90 1.45
C LYS A 80 -12.61 10.09 0.60
N ASP A 81 -13.50 9.10 0.58
CA ASP A 81 -14.79 9.31 -0.04
C ASP A 81 -15.57 10.33 0.80
N THR A 82 -15.97 11.43 0.17
CA THR A 82 -16.68 12.53 0.84
C THR A 82 -18.19 12.26 0.90
N SER A 83 -18.62 11.05 0.52
CA SER A 83 -20.01 10.62 0.53
C SER A 83 -20.46 10.25 1.95
N ARG A 84 -20.63 11.23 2.84
CA ARG A 84 -21.45 11.13 4.07
C ARG A 84 -22.29 12.37 4.29
#